data_AF-A0A1E3P5M9-F1
#
_entry.id   AF-A0A1E3P5M9-F1
#
_cell.length_a   1.000
_cell.length_b   1.000
_cell.length_c   1.000
_cell.angle_alpha   90.00
_cell.angle_beta   90.00
_cell.angle_gamma   90.00
#
_symmetry.space_group_name_H-M   'P 1'
#
loop_
_entity.id
_entity.type
_entity.pdbx_description
1 polymer ?
#
loop_
_entity_poly.entity_id
_entity_poly.type
_entity_poly.pdbx_seq_one_letter_code
_entity_poly.pdbx_strand_id
1 'polypeptide(L)' 'KRTCYKCGNLGHHAEDCSSGERLCYNCKKPGHESSKCPNDRSSESKQCYFCKEIGHIQSDCPKYR' A
#
# COMPACT_ATOMS: atom_id res chain seq x y z
N LYS A 1 14.52 -4.11 0.49
CA LYS A 1 13.41 -4.74 -0.26
C LYS A 1 12.49 -3.62 -0.75
N ARG A 2 12.21 -3.51 -2.05
CA ARG A 2 11.32 -2.46 -2.58
C ARG A 2 9.87 -2.91 -2.59
N THR A 3 8.98 -1.98 -2.27
CA THR A 3 7.52 -2.19 -2.26
C THR A 3 6.94 -1.63 -3.54
N CYS A 4 6.26 -2.48 -4.30
CA CYS A 4 5.55 -2.11 -5.50
C CYS A 4 4.41 -1.16 -5.15
N TYR A 5 4.44 0.03 -5.70
CA TYR A 5 3.39 1.02 -5.50
C TYR A 5 2.12 0.69 -6.31
N LYS A 6 2.20 -0.11 -7.39
CA LYS A 6 1.01 -0.51 -8.16
C LYS A 6 0.06 -1.45 -7.39
N CYS A 7 0.60 -2.39 -6.62
CA CYS A 7 -0.18 -3.42 -5.91
C CYS A 7 0.12 -3.51 -4.40
N GLY A 8 1.11 -2.74 -3.91
CA GLY A 8 1.57 -2.74 -2.52
C GLY A 8 2.28 -4.03 -2.09
N ASN A 9 2.81 -4.83 -3.02
CA ASN A 9 3.58 -6.04 -2.70
C ASN A 9 5.08 -5.77 -2.65
N LEU A 10 5.78 -6.49 -1.78
CA LEU A 10 7.24 -6.44 -1.67
C LEU A 10 7.89 -7.34 -2.71
N GLY A 11 9.08 -6.95 -3.17
CA GLY A 11 9.95 -7.79 -4.01
C GLY A 11 10.06 -7.35 -5.47
N HIS A 12 9.26 -6.37 -5.90
CA HIS A 12 9.30 -5.81 -7.25
C HIS A 12 8.90 -4.33 -7.25
N HIS A 13 9.15 -3.65 -8.37
CA HIS A 13 8.66 -2.29 -8.63
C HIS A 13 7.32 -2.30 -9.35
N ALA A 14 6.66 -1.15 -9.42
CA ALA A 14 5.43 -1.02 -10.20
C ALA A 14 5.62 -1.28 -11.69
N GLU A 15 6.81 -1.03 -12.24
CA GLU A 15 7.15 -1.25 -13.64
C GLU A 15 7.17 -2.75 -13.97
N ASP A 16 7.72 -3.56 -13.06
CA ASP A 16 7.72 -5.03 -13.15
C ASP A 16 6.43 -5.69 -12.61
N CYS A 17 5.42 -4.89 -12.24
CA CYS A 17 4.23 -5.41 -11.61
C CYS A 17 3.25 -5.99 -12.63
N SER A 18 3.06 -7.32 -12.59
CA SER A 18 2.10 -8.03 -13.42
C SER A 18 0.63 -7.72 -13.12
N SER A 19 0.34 -6.95 -12.07
CA SER A 19 -1.02 -6.45 -11.82
C SER A 19 -1.40 -5.48 -12.94
N GLY A 20 -2.40 -5.83 -13.75
CA GLY A 20 -2.87 -5.01 -14.88
C GLY A 20 -3.39 -3.63 -14.44
N GLU A 21 -3.86 -3.53 -13.20
CA GLU A 21 -4.53 -2.37 -12.66
C GLU A 21 -3.85 -1.86 -11.38
N ARG A 22 -3.78 -0.53 -11.24
CA ARG A 22 -3.25 0.13 -10.04
C ARG A 22 -4.30 0.01 -8.94
N LEU A 23 -3.90 -0.63 -7.84
CA LEU A 23 -4.70 -0.69 -6.63
C LEU A 23 -4.54 0.60 -5.83
N CYS A 24 -5.60 1.01 -5.15
CA CYS A 24 -5.55 2.09 -4.20
C CYS A 24 -4.53 1.80 -3.09
N TYR A 25 -3.70 2.78 -2.73
CA TYR A 25 -2.66 2.58 -1.72
C TYR A 25 -3.19 2.58 -0.29
N ASN A 26 -4.37 3.16 -0.07
CA ASN A 26 -5.03 3.08 1.23
C ASN A 26 -5.72 1.72 1.38
N CYS A 27 -6.64 1.35 0.47
CA CYS A 27 -7.52 0.19 0.70
C CYS A 27 -7.26 -1.03 -0.22
N LYS A 28 -6.24 -1.00 -1.07
CA LYS A 28 -5.89 -2.08 -2.02
C LYS A 28 -7.01 -2.45 -3.02
N LYS A 29 -8.04 -1.63 -3.17
CA LYS A 29 -9.09 -1.84 -4.17
C LYS A 29 -8.74 -1.18 -5.49
N PRO A 30 -9.02 -1.81 -6.63
CA PRO A 30 -8.92 -1.17 -7.93
C PRO A 30 -10.04 -0.14 -8.14
N GLY A 31 -9.96 0.62 -9.25
CA GLY A 31 -10.99 1.56 -9.67
C GLY A 31 -10.87 2.96 -9.06
N HIS A 32 -9.94 3.19 -8.13
CA HIS A 32 -9.64 4.53 -7.63
C HIS A 32 -8.20 4.64 -7.12
N GLU A 33 -7.72 5.88 -7.09
CA GLU A 33 -6.44 6.27 -6.50
C GLU A 33 -6.61 6.65 -5.02
N SER A 34 -5.53 6.64 -4.25
CA SER A 34 -5.55 6.98 -2.81
C SER A 34 -6.17 8.35 -2.50
N SER A 35 -5.99 9.29 -3.42
CA SER A 35 -6.56 10.63 -3.35
C SER A 35 -8.08 10.61 -3.49
N LYS A 36 -8.65 9.62 -4.20
CA LYS A 36 -10.09 9.43 -4.37
C LYS A 36 -10.61 8.20 -3.61
N CYS A 37 -9.86 7.74 -2.62
CA CYS A 37 -10.29 6.61 -1.81
C CYS A 37 -11.51 7.00 -0.97
N PRO A 38 -12.63 6.27 -1.10
CA PRO A 38 -13.82 6.52 -0.29
C PRO A 38 -13.64 6.02 1.15
N ASN A 39 -12.60 5.22 1.42
CA ASN A 39 -12.22 4.84 2.78
C ASN A 39 -11.50 6.00 3.47
N ASP A 40 -11.72 6.09 4.77
CA ASP A 40 -11.08 7.06 5.65
C ASP A 40 -9.55 7.06 5.46
N ARG A 41 -8.97 8.25 5.26
CA ARG A 41 -7.52 8.39 5.07
C ARG A 41 -6.71 8.16 6.35
N SER A 42 -7.38 7.75 7.43
CA SER A 42 -6.78 7.44 8.72
C SER A 42 -5.67 6.41 8.57
N SER A 43 -4.61 6.57 9.36
CA SER A 43 -3.50 5.64 9.49
C SER A 43 -3.95 4.22 9.82
N GLU A 44 -5.11 4.07 10.47
CA GLU A 44 -5.73 2.77 10.73
C GLU A 44 -6.06 1.99 9.45
N SER A 45 -6.45 2.70 8.38
CA SER A 45 -6.75 2.08 7.09
C SER A 45 -5.52 1.97 6.20
N LYS A 46 -4.35 2.47 6.63
CA LYS A 46 -3.13 2.41 5.84
C LYS A 46 -2.41 1.09 6.08
N GLN A 47 -1.88 0.55 5.00
CA GLN A 47 -0.99 -0.60 5.04
C GLN A 47 0.46 -0.13 5.18
N CYS A 48 1.18 -0.74 6.10
CA CYS A 48 2.60 -0.54 6.27
C CYS A 48 3.38 -1.01 5.04
N TYR A 49 4.19 -0.13 4.46
CA TYR A 49 5.03 -0.45 3.30
C TYR A 49 6.12 -1.47 3.60
N PHE A 50 6.46 -1.69 4.87
CA PHE A 50 7.50 -2.63 5.29
C PHE A 50 6.95 -4.02 5.64
N CYS A 51 5.96 -4.12 6.52
CA CYS A 51 5.46 -5.40 7.01
C CYS A 51 4.14 -5.86 6.36
N LYS A 52 3.50 -5.01 5.55
CA LYS A 52 2.19 -5.23 4.92
C LYS A 52 0.99 -5.35 5.87
N GLU A 53 1.16 -5.07 7.15
CA GLU A 53 0.05 -5.01 8.11
C GLU A 53 -0.74 -3.71 7.91
N ILE A 54 -2.05 -3.76 8.15
CA ILE A 54 -2.93 -2.58 8.22
C ILE A 54 -2.99 -2.07 9.66
N GLY A 55 -3.33 -0.80 9.84
CA GLY A 55 -3.37 -0.15 11.16
C GLY A 55 -2.24 0.85 11.41
N HIS A 56 -1.19 0.82 10.58
CA HIS A 56 -0.02 1.68 10.74
C HIS A 56 0.73 1.85 9.41
N ILE A 57 1.54 2.91 9.32
CA ILE A 57 2.45 3.14 8.20
C ILE A 57 3.86 2.66 8.52
N GLN A 58 4.77 2.67 7.53
CA GLN A 58 6.16 2.27 7.73
C GLN A 58 6.85 3.00 8.89
N SER A 59 6.58 4.30 9.05
CA SER A 59 7.13 5.12 10.14
C SER A 59 6.73 4.62 11.53
N ASP A 60 5.53 4.08 11.66
CA ASP A 60 4.97 3.56 12.91
C ASP A 60 5.05 2.04 12.99
N CYS A 61 5.83 1.40 12.12
CA CYS A 61 5.87 -0.05 12.06
C CYS A 61 6.76 -0.62 13.17
N PRO A 62 6.21 -1.48 14.06
CA PRO A 62 6.99 -2.06 15.16
C PRO A 62 8.11 -2.99 14.67
N LYS A 63 8.04 -3.45 13.41
CA LYS A 63 9.06 -4.29 12.76
C LYS A 63 10.10 -3.49 11.96
N TYR A 64 9.95 -2.17 11.85
CA TYR A 64 10.84 -1.29 11.09
C TYR A 64 11.99 -0.70 11.93
N ARG A 65 12.09 -1.15 13.19
CA ARG A 65 13.19 -0.82 14.11
C ARG A 65 14.36 -1.79 13.96
#